data_AF-A0A6J5CUQ2-F1
#
_entry.id   AF-A0A6J5CUQ2-F1
#
_cell.length_a   1.000
_cell.length_b   1.000
_cell.length_c   1.000
_cell.angle_alpha   90.00
_cell.angle_beta   90.00
_cell.angle_gamma   90.00
#
_symmetry.space_group_name_H-M   'P 1'
#
loop_
_entity.id
_entity.type
_entity.pdbx_description
1 polymer ?
#
loop_
_entity_poly.entity_id
_entity_poly.type
_entity_poly.pdbx_seq_one_letter_code
_entity_poly.pdbx_strand_id
1 'polypeptide(L)'
;MKFLLASTFAAVIAAASTAAIAQTSSGGDSSQLPCDIGYVTGVGGSVESLHEYLATPDRDKYRYVTDHDIQCQVSDEGRATGCTGVTRLSHEKVSVYDTIDSTTMAVVARIELEHGSTYPVIIAVPKKDLRCEP
;
A
#
# COMPACT_ATOMS: atom_id res chain seq x y z
N MET A 1 -4.62 -19.01 73.21
CA MET A 1 -3.18 -19.14 72.90
C MET A 1 -3.07 -19.00 71.38
N LYS A 2 -2.57 -17.91 70.78
CA LYS A 2 -1.14 -17.56 70.54
C LYS A 2 -0.40 -18.79 70.01
N PHE A 3 0.13 -18.88 68.79
CA PHE A 3 0.85 -17.90 67.96
C PHE A 3 1.05 -18.48 66.52
N LEU A 4 1.16 -17.60 65.51
CA LEU A 4 2.18 -17.60 64.42
C LEU A 4 2.23 -18.80 63.45
N LEU A 5 2.37 -18.67 62.12
CA LEU A 5 3.04 -17.66 61.30
C LEU A 5 2.50 -17.75 59.86
N ALA A 6 2.41 -16.58 59.23
CA ALA A 6 2.20 -16.42 57.80
C ALA A 6 3.35 -17.04 56.98
N SER A 7 3.02 -17.62 55.83
CA SER A 7 3.99 -17.74 54.73
C SER A 7 3.28 -17.37 53.44
N THR A 8 3.39 -16.07 53.12
CA THR A 8 3.06 -15.49 51.82
C THR A 8 4.08 -15.95 50.79
N PHE A 9 3.69 -16.84 49.88
CA PHE A 9 4.47 -17.08 48.67
C PHE A 9 4.20 -15.94 47.69
N ALA A 10 5.05 -14.91 47.73
CA ALA A 10 5.13 -13.90 46.70
C ALA A 10 5.83 -14.51 45.48
N ALA A 11 5.07 -14.91 44.47
CA ALA A 11 5.63 -15.22 43.16
C ALA A 11 6.01 -13.89 42.49
N VAL A 12 7.30 -13.56 42.50
CA VAL A 12 7.86 -12.47 41.68
C VAL A 12 7.78 -12.94 40.24
N ILE A 13 6.75 -12.49 39.52
CA ILE A 13 6.75 -12.59 38.06
C ILE A 13 7.76 -11.56 37.59
N ALA A 14 8.99 -11.99 37.35
CA ALA A 14 9.92 -11.25 36.52
C ALA A 14 9.28 -11.22 35.13
N ALA A 15 8.54 -10.15 34.83
CA ALA A 15 8.23 -9.79 33.47
C ALA A 15 9.57 -9.52 32.79
N ALA A 16 10.13 -10.54 32.15
CA ALA A 16 11.09 -10.34 31.10
C ALA A 16 10.33 -9.60 30.00
N SER A 17 10.34 -8.28 30.09
CA SER A 17 10.10 -7.43 28.94
C SER A 17 11.22 -7.77 27.97
N THR A 18 11.03 -8.81 27.16
CA THR A 18 11.57 -8.78 25.80
C THR A 18 10.97 -7.53 25.21
N ALA A 19 11.72 -6.44 25.30
CA ALA A 19 11.58 -5.35 24.37
C ALA A 19 11.57 -6.06 23.01
N ALA A 20 10.42 -6.00 22.34
CA ALA A 20 10.40 -6.26 20.92
C ALA A 20 11.32 -5.19 20.34
N ILE A 21 12.60 -5.52 20.22
CA ILE A 21 13.52 -4.77 19.40
C ILE A 21 12.95 -5.01 18.01
N ALA A 22 12.12 -4.08 17.56
CA ALA A 22 11.80 -3.98 16.14
C ALA A 22 13.16 -3.83 15.48
N GLN A 23 13.68 -4.94 14.95
CA GLN A 23 14.82 -4.91 14.06
C GLN A 23 14.33 -4.20 12.83
N THR A 24 14.37 -2.87 12.85
CA THR A 24 14.49 -2.13 11.60
C THR A 24 15.80 -2.62 11.04
N SER A 25 15.71 -3.42 9.99
CA SER A 25 16.84 -3.90 9.21
C SER A 25 17.59 -2.67 8.70
N SER A 26 18.56 -2.22 9.49
CA SER A 26 19.54 -1.23 9.09
C SER A 26 20.48 -1.92 8.12
N GLY A 27 20.22 -1.75 6.83
CA GLY A 27 21.06 -2.26 5.76
C GLY A 27 20.49 -3.53 5.13
N GLY A 28 19.78 -3.33 4.03
CA GLY A 28 19.30 -4.41 3.18
C GLY A 28 18.59 -3.84 1.97
N ASP A 29 19.34 -3.16 1.10
CA ASP A 29 18.99 -2.84 -0.29
C ASP A 29 17.51 -2.49 -0.55
N SER A 30 16.92 -1.62 0.28
CA SER A 30 15.69 -0.97 -0.13
C SER A 30 16.08 -0.10 -1.31
N SER A 31 15.69 -0.48 -2.52
CA SER A 31 15.83 0.40 -3.69
C SER A 31 15.31 1.76 -3.26
N GLN A 32 16.22 2.72 -3.09
CA GLN A 32 15.90 4.03 -2.54
C GLN A 32 14.73 4.59 -3.35
N LEU A 33 13.61 4.87 -2.69
CA LEU A 33 12.44 5.41 -3.38
C LEU A 33 12.85 6.71 -4.10
N PRO A 34 12.37 6.95 -5.32
CA PRO A 34 12.79 8.11 -6.10
C PRO A 34 12.40 9.44 -5.42
N CYS A 35 11.33 9.43 -4.62
CA CYS A 35 10.81 10.55 -3.84
C CYS A 35 9.71 10.04 -2.91
N ASP A 36 9.26 10.86 -1.94
CA ASP A 36 8.12 10.56 -1.08
C ASP A 36 6.78 10.92 -1.74
N ILE A 37 6.77 12.01 -2.52
CA ILE A 37 5.59 12.57 -3.19
C ILE A 37 5.89 12.77 -4.66
N GLY A 38 4.92 12.44 -5.52
CA GLY A 38 4.99 12.66 -6.95
C GLY A 38 3.64 12.87 -7.59
N TYR A 39 3.65 13.00 -8.90
CA TYR A 39 2.49 13.11 -9.77
C TYR A 39 2.52 11.97 -10.78
N VAL A 40 1.38 11.33 -11.02
CA VAL A 40 1.24 10.26 -12.01
C VAL A 40 0.33 10.68 -13.15
N THR A 41 0.81 10.51 -14.37
CA THR A 41 0.01 10.66 -15.59
C THR A 41 0.11 9.38 -16.41
N GLY A 42 -0.97 8.60 -16.47
CA GLY A 42 -0.96 7.30 -17.13
C GLY A 42 -2.06 6.38 -16.64
N VAL A 43 -1.79 5.08 -16.62
CA VAL A 43 -2.69 4.05 -16.08
C VAL A 43 -2.02 3.37 -14.91
N GLY A 44 -2.77 3.22 -13.82
CA GLY A 44 -2.38 2.45 -12.64
C GLY A 44 -3.50 1.48 -12.25
N GLY A 45 -3.24 0.57 -11.33
CA GLY A 45 -4.26 -0.40 -10.93
C GLY A 45 -3.77 -1.44 -9.95
N SER A 46 -4.50 -2.55 -9.84
CA SER A 46 -3.96 -3.74 -9.18
C SER A 46 -2.73 -4.24 -9.93
N VAL A 47 -1.81 -4.92 -9.24
CA VAL A 47 -0.58 -5.45 -9.88
C VAL A 47 -0.92 -6.36 -11.06
N GLU A 48 -1.88 -7.26 -10.85
CA GLU A 48 -2.32 -8.23 -11.85
C GLU A 48 -3.00 -7.55 -13.05
N SER A 49 -3.96 -6.66 -12.82
CA SER A 49 -4.67 -5.96 -13.89
C SER A 49 -3.78 -4.97 -14.63
N LEU A 50 -2.83 -4.33 -13.95
CA LEU A 50 -1.85 -3.47 -14.61
C LEU A 50 -0.95 -4.30 -15.55
N HIS A 51 -0.50 -5.46 -15.10
CA HIS A 51 0.31 -6.35 -15.94
C HIS A 51 -0.45 -6.78 -17.20
N GLU A 52 -1.71 -7.17 -17.06
CA GLU A 52 -2.57 -7.51 -18.21
C GLU A 52 -2.82 -6.32 -19.14
N TYR A 53 -3.08 -5.13 -18.58
CA TYR A 53 -3.19 -3.89 -19.36
C TYR A 53 -1.92 -3.59 -20.17
N LEU A 54 -0.74 -3.77 -19.57
CA LEU A 54 0.53 -3.53 -20.25
C LEU A 54 0.80 -4.54 -21.37
N ALA A 55 0.34 -5.79 -21.20
CA ALA A 55 0.40 -6.84 -22.22
C ALA A 55 -0.67 -6.70 -23.32
N THR A 56 -1.71 -5.90 -23.09
CA THR A 56 -2.79 -5.67 -24.06
C THR A 56 -2.27 -4.90 -25.28
N PRO A 57 -2.65 -5.27 -26.52
CA PRO A 57 -2.30 -4.50 -27.71
C PRO A 57 -2.76 -3.04 -27.63
N ASP A 58 -1.97 -2.09 -28.16
CA ASP A 58 -2.25 -0.65 -28.00
C ASP A 58 -3.64 -0.23 -28.49
N ARG A 59 -4.15 -0.85 -29.58
CA ARG A 59 -5.50 -0.60 -30.11
C ARG A 59 -6.63 -0.99 -29.14
N ASP A 60 -6.35 -1.92 -28.23
CA ASP A 60 -7.30 -2.53 -27.31
C ASP A 60 -7.19 -1.92 -25.89
N LYS A 61 -6.10 -1.21 -25.58
CA LYS A 61 -5.85 -0.58 -24.27
C LYS A 61 -6.94 0.39 -23.83
N TYR A 62 -7.49 1.18 -24.76
CA TYR A 62 -8.57 2.11 -24.42
C TYR A 62 -9.79 1.36 -23.89
N ARG A 63 -10.18 0.28 -24.57
CA ARG A 63 -11.32 -0.56 -24.18
C ARG A 63 -11.03 -1.32 -22.88
N TYR A 64 -9.80 -1.81 -22.69
CA TYR A 64 -9.41 -2.51 -21.47
C TYR A 64 -9.68 -1.67 -20.21
N VAL A 65 -9.29 -0.38 -20.21
CA VAL A 65 -9.52 0.52 -19.07
C VAL A 65 -11.01 0.68 -18.77
N THR A 66 -11.86 0.77 -19.79
CA THR A 66 -13.31 0.91 -19.61
C THR A 66 -13.97 -0.38 -19.13
N ASP A 67 -13.51 -1.54 -19.62
CA ASP A 67 -14.08 -2.84 -19.29
C ASP A 67 -13.60 -3.35 -17.91
N HIS A 68 -12.47 -2.83 -17.40
CA HIS A 68 -11.82 -3.25 -16.16
C HIS A 68 -11.51 -2.05 -15.25
N ASP A 69 -12.52 -1.20 -15.02
CA ASP A 69 -12.36 -0.06 -14.12
C ASP A 69 -12.01 -0.53 -12.69
N ILE A 70 -11.30 0.31 -11.96
CA ILE A 70 -10.77 -0.07 -10.65
C ILE A 70 -11.89 -0.24 -9.64
N GLN A 71 -11.88 -1.38 -8.95
CA GLN A 71 -12.86 -1.71 -7.92
C GLN A 71 -12.11 -2.20 -6.68
N CYS A 72 -12.50 -1.71 -5.52
CA CYS A 72 -11.91 -2.10 -4.23
C CYS A 72 -13.00 -2.38 -3.20
N GLN A 73 -12.69 -3.25 -2.25
CA GLN A 73 -13.49 -3.44 -1.05
C GLN A 73 -13.12 -2.34 -0.05
N VAL A 74 -14.11 -1.57 0.39
CA VAL A 74 -13.92 -0.50 1.37
C VAL A 74 -14.47 -0.98 2.71
N SER A 75 -13.62 -1.03 3.74
CA SER A 75 -14.06 -1.33 5.11
C SER A 75 -14.79 -0.15 5.74
N ASP A 76 -15.49 -0.38 6.85
CA ASP A 76 -16.20 0.66 7.59
C ASP A 76 -15.27 1.80 8.08
N GLU A 77 -13.97 1.53 8.22
CA GLU A 77 -12.95 2.52 8.60
C GLU A 77 -12.37 3.30 7.41
N GLY A 78 -12.87 3.04 6.18
CA GLY A 78 -12.46 3.71 4.95
C GLY A 78 -11.20 3.13 4.30
N ARG A 79 -10.77 1.92 4.69
CA ARG A 79 -9.60 1.27 4.09
C ARG A 79 -10.00 0.52 2.81
N ALA A 80 -9.38 0.90 1.69
CA ALA A 80 -9.52 0.16 0.44
C ALA A 80 -8.59 -1.07 0.41
N THR A 81 -9.14 -2.23 0.10
CA THR A 81 -8.42 -3.52 0.01
C THR A 81 -8.96 -4.37 -1.14
N GLY A 82 -8.23 -5.43 -1.50
CA GLY A 82 -8.69 -6.39 -2.52
C GLY A 82 -8.98 -5.74 -3.88
N CYS A 83 -8.22 -4.71 -4.26
CA CYS A 83 -8.49 -3.96 -5.46
C CYS A 83 -8.21 -4.79 -6.73
N THR A 84 -9.09 -4.64 -7.71
CA THR A 84 -8.98 -5.23 -9.06
C THR A 84 -9.21 -4.15 -10.11
N GLY A 85 -8.81 -4.41 -11.35
CA GLY A 85 -8.94 -3.44 -12.44
C GLY A 85 -7.85 -2.39 -12.47
N VAL A 86 -8.04 -1.41 -13.36
CA VAL A 86 -7.14 -0.30 -13.65
C VAL A 86 -7.90 1.01 -13.69
N THR A 87 -7.21 2.12 -13.52
CA THR A 87 -7.77 3.45 -13.64
C THR A 87 -6.81 4.40 -14.34
N ARG A 88 -7.35 5.46 -14.94
CA ARG A 88 -6.57 6.52 -15.58
C ARG A 88 -6.27 7.62 -14.58
N LEU A 89 -4.98 7.91 -14.43
CA LEU A 89 -4.48 8.97 -13.57
C LEU A 89 -4.11 10.18 -14.43
N SER A 90 -4.72 11.32 -14.17
CA SER A 90 -4.56 12.54 -14.98
C SER A 90 -3.83 13.62 -14.20
N HIS A 91 -2.53 13.41 -13.96
CA HIS A 91 -1.71 14.28 -13.10
C HIS A 91 -2.10 14.17 -11.62
N GLU A 92 -2.34 12.94 -11.17
CA GLU A 92 -2.75 12.67 -9.80
C GLU A 92 -1.58 12.79 -8.84
N LYS A 93 -1.76 13.54 -7.75
CA LYS A 93 -0.79 13.62 -6.66
C LYS A 93 -0.83 12.31 -5.87
N VAL A 94 0.33 11.68 -5.71
CA VAL A 94 0.46 10.38 -5.03
C VAL A 94 1.58 10.40 -4.00
N SER A 95 1.47 9.53 -3.01
CA SER A 95 2.60 9.18 -2.13
C SER A 95 3.27 7.91 -2.64
N VAL A 96 4.57 7.94 -2.86
CA VAL A 96 5.33 6.77 -3.28
C VAL A 96 5.50 5.84 -2.08
N TYR A 97 5.13 4.58 -2.25
CA TYR A 97 5.05 3.63 -1.14
C TYR A 97 6.17 2.58 -1.19
N ASP A 98 6.34 1.93 -2.35
CA ASP A 98 7.33 0.86 -2.52
C ASP A 98 7.73 0.66 -3.99
N THR A 99 8.85 -0.02 -4.22
CA THR A 99 9.22 -0.53 -5.54
C THR A 99 8.68 -1.95 -5.69
N ILE A 100 7.79 -2.18 -6.67
CA ILE A 100 7.25 -3.53 -6.93
C ILE A 100 8.26 -4.34 -7.76
N ASP A 101 8.76 -3.75 -8.85
CA ASP A 101 9.78 -4.35 -9.71
C ASP A 101 10.68 -3.28 -10.38
N SER A 102 11.51 -3.68 -11.36
CA SER A 102 12.42 -2.75 -12.04
C SER A 102 11.70 -1.66 -12.83
N THR A 103 10.44 -1.86 -13.21
CA THR A 103 9.61 -1.01 -14.07
C THR A 103 8.36 -0.43 -13.42
N THR A 104 7.91 -0.97 -12.28
CA THR A 104 6.68 -0.55 -11.59
C THR A 104 6.93 -0.12 -10.13
N MET A 105 6.06 0.76 -9.63
CA MET A 105 6.05 1.28 -8.26
C MET A 105 4.68 1.09 -7.63
N ALA A 106 4.64 0.86 -6.33
CA ALA A 106 3.43 1.02 -5.53
C ALA A 106 3.30 2.48 -5.09
N VAL A 107 2.12 3.06 -5.27
CA VAL A 107 1.80 4.42 -4.85
C VAL A 107 0.45 4.45 -4.15
N VAL A 108 0.28 5.39 -3.22
CA VAL A 108 -1.03 5.71 -2.63
C VAL A 108 -1.64 6.85 -3.46
N ALA A 109 -2.74 6.56 -4.15
CA ALA A 109 -3.50 7.53 -4.91
C ALA A 109 -4.89 7.72 -4.29
N ARG A 110 -5.46 8.91 -4.44
CA ARG A 110 -6.85 9.20 -4.08
C ARG A 110 -7.73 8.89 -5.28
N ILE A 111 -8.50 7.81 -5.19
CA ILE A 111 -9.29 7.28 -6.31
C ILE A 111 -10.76 7.33 -5.94
N GLU A 112 -11.57 7.84 -6.86
CA GLU A 112 -13.03 7.78 -6.77
C GLU A 112 -13.50 6.33 -6.96
N LEU A 113 -14.20 5.79 -5.96
CA LEU A 113 -14.83 4.48 -6.01
C LEU A 113 -16.36 4.66 -6.00
N GLU A 114 -17.09 3.59 -5.68
CA GLU A 114 -18.54 3.54 -5.50
C GLU A 114 -19.14 4.87 -4.96
N HIS A 115 -20.07 5.43 -5.74
CA HIS A 115 -20.90 6.59 -5.36
C HIS A 115 -20.16 7.93 -5.22
N GLY A 116 -19.05 8.12 -5.93
CA GLY A 116 -18.36 9.41 -6.03
C GLY A 116 -17.50 9.76 -4.81
N SER A 117 -17.29 8.78 -3.92
CA SER A 117 -16.43 8.95 -2.76
C SER A 117 -14.99 8.59 -3.08
N THR A 118 -14.05 9.42 -2.62
CA THR A 118 -12.63 9.22 -2.88
C THR A 118 -11.93 8.54 -1.71
N TYR A 119 -11.21 7.45 -2.00
CA TYR A 119 -10.47 6.66 -1.01
C TYR A 119 -8.98 6.65 -1.30
N PRO A 120 -8.10 6.58 -0.28
CA PRO A 120 -6.70 6.29 -0.47
C PRO A 120 -6.55 4.81 -0.87
N VAL A 121 -6.01 4.56 -2.05
CA VAL A 121 -5.82 3.22 -2.60
C VAL A 121 -4.35 3.02 -2.93
N ILE A 122 -3.79 1.87 -2.51
CA ILE A 122 -2.47 1.43 -2.96
C ILE A 122 -2.63 0.77 -4.33
N ILE A 123 -2.01 1.36 -5.34
CA ILE A 123 -2.02 0.86 -6.72
C ILE A 123 -0.60 0.76 -7.27
N ALA A 124 -0.42 -0.12 -8.24
CA ALA A 124 0.77 -0.18 -9.07
C ALA A 124 0.71 0.87 -10.18
N VAL A 125 1.84 1.50 -10.50
CA VAL A 125 2.01 2.41 -11.64
C VAL A 125 3.35 2.16 -12.34
N PRO A 126 3.46 2.38 -13.66
CA PRO A 126 4.76 2.36 -14.34
C PRO A 126 5.66 3.49 -13.86
N LYS A 127 6.94 3.21 -13.57
CA LYS A 127 7.95 4.21 -13.17
C LYS A 127 8.05 5.37 -14.16
N LYS A 128 7.92 5.09 -15.46
CA LYS A 128 7.95 6.10 -16.52
C LYS A 128 6.84 7.14 -16.43
N ASP A 129 5.72 6.81 -15.77
CA ASP A 129 4.53 7.64 -15.64
C ASP A 129 4.52 8.45 -14.32
N LEU A 130 5.48 8.18 -13.43
CA LEU A 130 5.70 8.93 -12.19
C LEU A 130 6.69 10.09 -12.41
N ARG A 131 6.37 11.25 -11.84
CA ARG A 131 7.26 12.41 -11.76
C ARG A 131 7.33 12.88 -10.31
N CYS A 132 8.53 13.01 -9.77
CA CYS A 132 8.70 13.51 -8.41
C CYS A 132 8.31 14.98 -8.32
N GLU A 133 7.70 15.36 -7.19
CA GLU A 133 7.49 16.77 -6.86
C GLU A 133 8.87 17.46 -6.77
N PRO A 134 9.06 18.63 -7.42
CA PRO A 134 10.34 19.33 -7.45
C PRO A 134 10.76 19.90 -6.09
#